data_AF-B9W0H7-F1
#
_entry.id   AF-B9W0H7-F1
#
_cell.length_a   1.000
_cell.length_b   1.000
_cell.length_c   1.000
_cell.angle_alpha   90.00
_cell.angle_beta   90.00
_cell.angle_gamma   90.00
#
_symmetry.space_group_name_H-M   'P 1'
#
loop_
_entity.id
_entity.type
_entity.pdbx_description
1 polymer ?
#
loop_
_entity_poly.entity_id
_entity_poly.type
_entity_poly.pdbx_seq_one_letter_code
_entity_poly.pdbx_strand_id
1 'polypeptide(L)'
;MLEIAGLLLALASAFALETQVIFEEPNGVRLLVADDPSIKAVKFEVQPNGQQLVEDIVEYRVDGVWEFYKPEMEVQSGDDIRYRVTVYHEEGTELTEWKFYKLTSFERPVRSMKRAVVFRDDFHSFNKGSYKIECSAWGGGNHEFQVYVNEPSNLYARGGHFYLKPTLTTDDPRYDDNRLYHGQMKVTDFCGGGPCTQSANWGCDRTAVNGNVLNPIKSGKVTTNAAIRYGTVTVRARIPEGDWLWPAIWMLPRDWKYGGWPRSGEIDLMEARCNSYMKCGSNLEGVQEVASTLHWGPDAGQNRFYKTHGELDKGSGDWADGFHTYKLEWDANHIRVTVDGRQILYVSTPGNSYWGWGGFGGSNPWAGGGRDAPFDQYFQLILNVAVGGQYFPQGCAYNHPRPWHDGSPRQEAEFYEKKSEWLSTWHGERAAMVIDYVEMVQA
;
A
#
# COMPACT_ATOMS: atom_id res chain seq x y z
N MET A 1 -25.40 -34.91 56.98
CA MET A 1 -24.98 -35.02 55.57
C MET A 1 -24.83 -33.59 55.09
N LEU A 2 -23.61 -33.04 55.09
CA LEU A 2 -22.67 -33.01 53.93
C LEU A 2 -23.31 -32.27 52.75
N GLU A 3 -22.76 -31.23 52.11
CA GLU A 3 -21.41 -30.69 51.89
C GLU A 3 -21.57 -29.22 51.43
N ILE A 4 -20.81 -28.25 51.95
CA ILE A 4 -19.54 -27.69 51.41
C ILE A 4 -19.70 -26.92 50.08
N ALA A 5 -19.34 -25.64 50.16
CA ALA A 5 -19.09 -24.73 49.06
C ALA A 5 -17.99 -25.22 48.10
N GLY A 6 -18.23 -25.08 46.79
CA GLY A 6 -17.20 -25.03 45.73
C GLY A 6 -17.72 -24.03 44.69
N LEU A 7 -17.05 -22.91 44.40
CA LEU A 7 -15.71 -22.73 43.83
C LEU A 7 -15.50 -23.57 42.56
N LEU A 8 -15.00 -22.90 41.51
CA LEU A 8 -14.67 -23.31 40.14
C LEU A 8 -15.68 -22.82 39.08
N LEU A 9 -15.28 -22.13 38.01
CA LEU A 9 -13.99 -21.60 37.60
C LEU A 9 -14.29 -20.57 36.50
N ALA A 10 -14.04 -19.28 36.74
CA ALA A 10 -13.93 -18.32 35.64
C ALA A 10 -12.59 -18.58 34.95
N LEU A 11 -12.60 -19.37 33.89
CA LEU A 11 -11.50 -19.40 32.92
C LEU A 11 -11.59 -18.10 32.11
N ALA A 12 -11.15 -17.00 32.72
CA ALA A 12 -10.59 -15.90 31.95
C ALA A 12 -9.32 -16.46 31.32
N SER A 13 -9.32 -16.58 29.99
CA SER A 13 -8.13 -16.89 29.22
C SER A 13 -7.06 -15.86 29.55
N ALA A 14 -6.08 -16.27 30.36
CA ALA A 14 -4.85 -15.53 30.54
C ALA A 14 -4.09 -15.53 29.20
N PHE A 15 -4.36 -14.53 28.36
CA PHE A 15 -3.37 -14.10 27.39
C PHE A 15 -2.21 -13.55 28.22
N ALA A 16 -1.09 -14.27 28.24
CA ALA A 16 0.10 -13.76 28.89
C ALA A 16 0.46 -12.43 28.24
N LEU A 17 0.35 -11.32 29.00
CA LEU A 17 0.82 -10.02 28.55
C LEU A 17 2.30 -10.15 28.17
N GLU A 18 2.58 -10.09 26.86
CA GLU A 18 3.93 -10.17 26.34
C GLU A 18 4.56 -8.78 26.44
N THR A 19 5.57 -8.65 27.29
CA THR A 19 6.31 -7.40 27.49
C THR A 19 7.63 -7.53 26.73
N GLN A 20 7.84 -6.66 25.74
CA GLN A 20 9.13 -6.59 25.06
C GLN A 20 10.09 -5.76 25.91
N VAL A 21 11.33 -6.23 26.06
CA VAL A 21 12.38 -5.54 26.82
C VAL A 21 13.52 -5.20 25.87
N ILE A 22 13.82 -3.90 25.75
CA ILE A 22 14.80 -3.33 24.84
C ILE A 22 15.85 -2.56 25.65
N PHE A 23 17.11 -2.63 25.24
CA PHE A 23 18.24 -1.99 25.92
C PHE A 23 18.99 -1.08 24.97
N GLU A 24 19.30 0.13 25.39
CA GLU A 24 19.98 1.14 24.58
C GLU A 24 21.41 1.43 25.09
N GLU A 25 22.35 1.64 24.17
CA GLU A 25 23.71 2.10 24.50
C GLU A 25 23.77 3.62 24.71
N PRO A 26 24.57 4.15 25.65
CA PRO A 26 25.44 3.43 26.59
C PRO A 26 24.72 2.93 27.86
N ASN A 27 23.52 3.46 28.15
CA ASN A 27 22.64 3.11 29.26
C ASN A 27 21.19 3.28 28.78
N GLY A 28 20.26 2.52 29.36
CA GLY A 28 18.85 2.67 29.05
C GLY A 28 18.07 1.36 29.05
N VAL A 29 16.93 1.36 29.73
CA VAL A 29 15.98 0.25 29.72
C VAL A 29 14.64 0.74 29.18
N ARG A 30 14.11 0.00 28.21
CA ARG A 30 12.79 0.22 27.63
C ARG A 30 11.92 -1.03 27.75
N LEU A 31 10.69 -0.89 28.25
CA LEU A 31 9.70 -1.96 28.28
C LEU A 31 8.48 -1.52 27.47
N LEU A 32 7.99 -2.41 26.60
CA LEU A 32 6.82 -2.17 25.76
C LEU A 32 5.72 -3.18 26.06
N VAL A 33 4.49 -2.68 26.17
CA VAL A 33 3.27 -3.47 26.26
C VAL A 33 2.38 -3.08 25.09
N ALA A 34 1.91 -4.07 24.32
CA ALA A 34 1.00 -3.82 23.19
C ALA A 34 -0.32 -3.21 23.69
N ASP A 35 -0.86 -2.26 22.94
CA ASP A 35 -2.13 -1.61 23.28
C ASP A 35 -3.33 -2.54 23.06
N ASP A 36 -4.31 -2.41 23.95
CA ASP A 36 -5.65 -2.98 23.83
C ASP A 36 -6.66 -1.89 24.19
N PRO A 37 -7.79 -1.74 23.46
CA PRO A 37 -8.75 -0.66 23.68
C PRO A 37 -9.30 -0.55 25.10
N SER A 38 -9.25 -1.62 25.90
CA SER A 38 -9.71 -1.64 27.28
C SER A 38 -8.70 -1.04 28.28
N ILE A 39 -7.43 -0.86 27.89
CA ILE A 39 -6.36 -0.36 28.77
C ILE A 39 -6.45 1.16 28.93
N LYS A 40 -6.33 1.63 30.17
CA LYS A 40 -6.32 3.06 30.54
C LYS A 40 -4.97 3.56 31.02
N ALA A 41 -4.23 2.70 31.68
CA ALA A 41 -2.88 3.00 32.15
C ALA A 41 -2.09 1.70 32.34
N VAL A 42 -0.78 1.82 32.30
CA VAL A 42 0.13 0.72 32.59
C VAL A 42 1.16 1.19 33.61
N LYS A 43 1.24 0.53 34.76
CA LYS A 43 2.33 0.71 35.72
C LYS A 43 3.43 -0.29 35.42
N PHE A 44 4.65 0.21 35.29
CA PHE A 44 5.87 -0.57 35.16
C PHE A 44 6.65 -0.50 36.47
N GLU A 45 7.17 -1.65 36.89
CA GLU A 45 8.08 -1.77 38.03
C GLU A 45 9.32 -2.52 37.53
N VAL A 46 10.46 -1.85 37.49
CA VAL A 46 11.69 -2.35 36.87
C VAL A 46 12.85 -2.19 37.84
N GLN A 47 13.61 -3.25 38.03
CA GLN A 47 14.77 -3.25 38.90
C GLN A 47 15.94 -4.01 38.27
N PRO A 48 16.99 -3.28 37.87
CA PRO A 48 18.28 -3.89 37.53
C PRO A 48 18.95 -4.53 38.73
N ASN A 49 19.82 -5.51 38.47
CA ASN A 49 20.55 -6.23 39.51
C ASN A 49 21.30 -5.27 40.45
N GLY A 50 21.04 -5.37 41.75
CA GLY A 50 21.69 -4.54 42.77
C GLY A 50 21.28 -3.07 42.81
N GLN A 51 20.35 -2.62 41.96
CA GLN A 51 19.88 -1.23 41.90
C GLN A 51 18.53 -1.06 42.61
N GLN A 52 18.14 0.21 42.83
CA GLN A 52 16.82 0.52 43.37
C GLN A 52 15.72 0.18 42.36
N LEU A 53 14.55 -0.18 42.90
CA LEU A 53 13.34 -0.34 42.09
C LEU A 53 12.93 1.02 41.53
N VAL A 54 12.71 1.06 40.22
CA VAL A 54 12.15 2.22 39.52
C VAL A 54 10.73 1.87 39.09
N GLU A 55 9.78 2.75 39.37
CA GLU A 55 8.39 2.60 38.96
C GLU A 55 7.95 3.80 38.12
N ASP A 56 7.07 3.55 37.16
CA ASP A 56 6.42 4.60 36.37
C ASP A 56 5.00 4.18 36.00
N ILE A 57 4.08 5.14 35.98
CA ILE A 57 2.69 4.93 35.55
C ILE A 57 2.51 5.71 34.25
N VAL A 58 2.23 4.96 33.19
CA VAL A 58 2.08 5.49 31.83
C VAL A 58 0.59 5.58 31.52
N GLU A 59 0.09 6.80 31.31
CA GLU A 59 -1.33 7.09 31.03
C GLU A 59 -1.60 7.44 29.56
N TYR A 60 -0.57 7.38 28.71
CA TYR A 60 -0.67 7.64 27.27
C TYR A 60 0.14 6.62 26.48
N ARG A 61 -0.31 6.34 25.26
CA ARG A 61 0.35 5.40 24.34
C ARG A 61 0.91 6.13 23.12
N VAL A 62 1.94 5.55 22.53
CA VAL A 62 2.58 6.05 21.30
C VAL A 62 2.59 4.89 20.31
N ASP A 63 2.11 5.10 19.08
CA ASP A 63 2.13 4.10 18.01
C ASP A 63 1.55 2.71 18.40
N GLY A 64 0.52 2.67 19.27
CA GLY A 64 -0.13 1.43 19.69
C GLY A 64 0.64 0.62 20.73
N VAL A 65 1.55 1.25 21.48
CA VAL A 65 2.27 0.64 22.60
C VAL A 65 2.30 1.56 23.83
N TRP A 66 2.30 0.92 25.01
CA TRP A 66 2.56 1.55 26.31
C TRP A 66 4.05 1.39 26.61
N GLU A 67 4.75 2.51 26.80
CA GLU A 67 6.22 2.54 26.87
C GLU A 67 6.70 3.04 28.23
N PHE A 68 7.52 2.23 28.90
CA PHE A 68 8.44 2.69 29.94
C PHE A 68 9.82 2.88 29.34
N TYR A 69 10.43 4.05 29.54
CA TYR A 69 11.79 4.32 29.09
C TYR A 69 12.56 5.15 30.12
N LYS A 70 13.72 4.63 30.55
CA LYS A 70 14.64 5.29 31.50
C LYS A 70 16.06 5.29 30.92
N PRO A 71 16.45 6.32 30.14
CA PRO A 71 17.78 6.41 29.54
C PRO A 71 18.92 6.52 30.57
N GLU A 72 18.61 7.00 31.77
CA GLU A 72 19.54 7.15 32.89
C GLU A 72 19.80 5.84 33.66
N MET A 73 19.08 4.76 33.34
CA MET A 73 19.22 3.48 34.03
C MET A 73 20.52 2.79 33.56
N GLU A 74 21.53 2.80 34.42
CA GLU A 74 22.85 2.25 34.14
C GLU A 74 22.80 0.72 34.10
N VAL A 75 22.89 0.09 32.92
CA VAL A 75 22.83 -1.37 32.78
C VAL A 75 23.94 -1.88 31.88
N GLN A 76 24.46 -3.07 32.16
CA GLN A 76 25.57 -3.66 31.43
C GLN A 76 25.22 -5.04 30.89
N SER A 77 25.82 -5.42 29.76
CA SER A 77 25.72 -6.79 29.24
C SER A 77 26.09 -7.80 30.33
N GLY A 78 25.14 -8.68 30.68
CA GLY A 78 25.26 -9.65 31.76
C GLY A 78 24.40 -9.37 32.99
N ASP A 79 23.83 -8.17 33.18
CA ASP A 79 22.93 -7.93 34.31
C ASP A 79 21.59 -8.67 34.14
N ASP A 80 20.98 -9.00 35.28
CA ASP A 80 19.62 -9.50 35.35
C ASP A 80 18.68 -8.32 35.67
N ILE A 81 17.66 -8.13 34.84
CA ILE A 81 16.58 -7.17 35.09
C ILE A 81 15.37 -7.95 35.59
N ARG A 82 14.86 -7.58 36.77
CA ARG A 82 13.54 -8.04 37.21
C ARG A 82 12.50 -6.96 36.94
N TYR A 83 11.37 -7.35 36.38
CA TYR A 83 10.28 -6.43 36.11
C TYR A 83 8.91 -7.08 36.35
N ARG A 84 7.91 -6.25 36.61
CA ARG A 84 6.49 -6.62 36.54
C ARG A 84 5.67 -5.45 36.03
N VAL A 85 4.50 -5.76 35.50
CA VAL A 85 3.58 -4.80 34.89
C VAL A 85 2.22 -4.93 35.56
N THR A 86 1.57 -3.79 35.83
CA THR A 86 0.16 -3.71 36.21
C THR A 86 -0.61 -2.98 35.12
N VAL A 87 -1.61 -3.61 34.55
CA VAL A 87 -2.48 -3.04 33.51
C VAL A 87 -3.81 -2.66 34.13
N TYR A 88 -4.19 -1.40 33.97
CA TYR A 88 -5.45 -0.87 34.48
C TYR A 88 -6.46 -0.82 33.33
N HIS A 89 -7.57 -1.54 33.48
CA HIS A 89 -8.70 -1.52 32.56
C HIS A 89 -9.90 -0.79 33.19
N GLU A 90 -10.96 -0.53 32.41
CA GLU A 90 -12.21 0.03 32.95
C GLU A 90 -12.88 -0.93 33.95
N GLU A 91 -12.78 -2.24 33.72
CA GLU A 91 -13.51 -3.26 34.48
C GLU A 91 -12.64 -4.00 35.52
N GLY A 92 -11.35 -3.69 35.61
CA GLY A 92 -10.45 -4.39 36.52
C GLY A 92 -8.96 -4.07 36.35
N THR A 93 -8.12 -4.85 37.01
CA THR A 93 -6.66 -4.69 36.99
C THR A 93 -5.99 -6.05 36.80
N GLU A 94 -5.07 -6.14 35.85
CA GLU A 94 -4.23 -7.31 35.63
C GLU A 94 -2.81 -7.04 36.14
N LEU A 95 -2.29 -7.89 37.00
CA LEU A 95 -0.94 -7.80 37.54
C LEU A 95 -0.13 -9.01 37.07
N THR A 96 1.00 -8.77 36.42
CA THR A 96 1.92 -9.85 36.05
C THR A 96 2.76 -10.27 37.26
N GLU A 97 3.18 -11.54 37.27
CA GLU A 97 4.25 -11.98 38.16
C GLU A 97 5.58 -11.29 37.82
N TRP A 98 6.53 -11.36 38.74
CA TRP A 98 7.90 -10.90 38.49
C TRP A 98 8.55 -11.77 37.41
N LYS A 99 8.97 -11.13 36.32
CA LYS A 99 9.76 -11.73 35.25
C LYS A 99 11.23 -11.33 35.39
N PHE A 100 12.12 -12.23 34.97
CA PHE A 100 13.56 -11.99 34.94
C PHE A 100 14.04 -12.03 33.50
N TYR A 101 14.83 -11.03 33.10
CA TYR A 101 15.44 -10.95 31.78
C TYR A 101 16.95 -10.78 31.93
N LYS A 102 17.71 -11.65 31.25
CA LYS A 102 19.17 -11.61 31.27
C LYS A 102 19.71 -10.82 30.08
N LEU A 103 20.51 -9.79 30.34
CA LEU A 103 21.14 -8.96 29.33
C LEU A 103 22.19 -9.76 28.56
N THR A 104 21.92 -10.07 27.29
CA THR A 104 22.82 -10.88 26.45
C THR A 104 23.49 -10.09 25.32
N SER A 105 22.97 -8.91 24.95
CA SER A 105 23.61 -7.93 24.06
C SER A 105 22.83 -6.61 24.06
N PHE A 106 23.51 -5.47 23.89
CA PHE A 106 22.84 -4.20 23.65
C PHE A 106 22.23 -4.17 22.24
N GLU A 107 20.97 -3.79 22.12
CA GLU A 107 20.48 -3.27 20.85
C GLU A 107 21.07 -1.86 20.72
N ARG A 108 21.88 -1.63 19.68
CA ARG A 108 22.31 -0.25 19.39
C ARG A 108 21.05 0.60 19.28
N PRO A 109 20.97 1.77 19.95
CA PRO A 109 19.85 2.67 19.74
C PRO A 109 19.77 2.90 18.25
N VAL A 110 18.61 2.60 17.67
CA VAL A 110 18.31 3.07 16.32
C VAL A 110 18.35 4.58 16.46
N ARG A 111 19.48 5.16 16.03
CA ARG A 111 19.77 6.58 15.90
C ARG A 111 18.45 7.30 15.73
N SER A 112 17.96 8.01 16.77
CA SER A 112 16.57 8.49 16.85
C SER A 112 16.12 8.93 15.46
N MET A 113 15.34 8.10 14.78
CA MET A 113 14.95 8.38 13.41
C MET A 113 14.08 9.62 13.53
N LYS A 114 14.62 10.78 13.12
CA LYS A 114 13.88 12.03 13.14
C LYS A 114 12.82 11.89 12.06
N ARG A 115 11.68 11.31 12.46
CA ARG A 115 10.52 11.14 11.60
C ARG A 115 10.07 12.53 11.18
N ALA A 116 10.21 12.82 9.89
CA ALA A 116 9.81 14.10 9.31
C ALA A 116 8.74 13.84 8.26
N VAL A 117 7.62 14.55 8.37
CA VAL A 117 6.60 14.57 7.31
C VAL A 117 7.23 15.23 6.08
N VAL A 118 7.48 14.44 5.04
CA VAL A 118 8.05 14.92 3.77
C VAL A 118 6.93 15.40 2.85
N PHE A 119 5.75 14.81 2.99
CA PHE A 119 4.58 15.13 2.20
C PHE A 119 3.31 14.76 2.95
N ARG A 120 2.32 15.64 2.95
CA ARG A 120 0.95 15.36 3.37
C ARG A 120 -0.01 16.15 2.49
N ASP A 121 -1.07 15.50 2.04
CA ASP A 121 -2.20 16.16 1.39
C ASP A 121 -3.50 15.57 1.94
N ASP A 122 -4.33 16.42 2.52
CA ASP A 122 -5.65 16.12 3.09
C ASP A 122 -6.79 16.47 2.10
N PHE A 123 -6.44 16.83 0.86
CA PHE A 123 -7.37 17.06 -0.26
C PHE A 123 -8.57 17.96 0.03
N HIS A 124 -8.43 18.93 0.94
CA HIS A 124 -9.35 20.07 1.07
C HIS A 124 -9.52 20.81 -0.27
N SER A 125 -8.47 20.79 -1.10
CA SER A 125 -8.49 21.14 -2.53
C SER A 125 -7.46 20.29 -3.27
N PHE A 126 -7.57 20.16 -4.59
CA PHE A 126 -6.56 19.45 -5.37
C PHE A 126 -5.45 20.42 -5.80
N ASN A 127 -4.37 20.48 -5.02
CA ASN A 127 -3.19 21.27 -5.36
C ASN A 127 -2.39 20.59 -6.48
N LYS A 128 -2.70 20.92 -7.74
CA LYS A 128 -1.99 20.39 -8.91
C LYS A 128 -0.47 20.64 -8.86
N GLY A 129 0.02 21.66 -8.15
CA GLY A 129 1.45 21.94 -8.01
C GLY A 129 2.21 20.87 -7.20
N SER A 130 1.53 20.05 -6.42
CA SER A 130 2.11 18.95 -5.65
C SER A 130 2.28 17.66 -6.47
N TYR A 131 1.71 17.59 -7.67
CA TYR A 131 1.62 16.38 -8.46
C TYR A 131 2.02 16.60 -9.92
N LYS A 132 2.56 15.55 -10.54
CA LYS A 132 2.60 15.38 -11.99
C LYS A 132 1.32 14.65 -12.38
N ILE A 133 0.51 15.26 -13.24
CA ILE A 133 -0.70 14.64 -13.77
C ILE A 133 -0.34 13.98 -15.09
N GLU A 134 -0.61 12.68 -15.23
CA GLU A 134 -0.40 11.98 -16.48
C GLU A 134 -1.45 12.44 -17.51
N CYS A 135 -0.99 12.81 -18.70
CA CYS A 135 -1.83 13.11 -19.83
C CYS A 135 -1.30 12.37 -21.06
N SER A 136 -1.78 11.13 -21.25
CA SER A 136 -1.30 10.22 -22.29
C SER A 136 -2.31 9.10 -22.58
N ALA A 137 -2.40 8.71 -23.86
CA ALA A 137 -3.13 7.54 -24.36
C ALA A 137 -2.28 6.25 -24.36
N TRP A 138 -1.06 6.30 -23.80
CA TRP A 138 -0.18 5.14 -23.68
C TRP A 138 -0.73 4.06 -22.75
N GLY A 139 -1.55 4.44 -21.76
CA GLY A 139 -1.98 3.57 -20.67
C GLY A 139 -0.85 3.43 -19.65
N GLY A 140 -0.24 2.26 -19.58
CA GLY A 140 0.86 1.94 -18.67
C GLY A 140 1.76 0.81 -19.15
N GLY A 141 1.58 0.34 -20.38
CA GLY A 141 2.33 -0.78 -20.96
C GLY A 141 1.65 -2.14 -20.81
N ASN A 142 0.45 -2.21 -20.22
CA ASN A 142 -0.32 -3.45 -20.00
C ASN A 142 -1.57 -3.54 -20.88
N HIS A 143 -1.54 -2.87 -22.02
CA HIS A 143 -2.64 -2.79 -22.99
C HIS A 143 -3.95 -2.24 -22.39
N GLU A 144 -3.84 -1.27 -21.49
CA GLU A 144 -4.99 -0.67 -20.80
C GLU A 144 -5.81 0.25 -21.73
N PHE A 145 -7.11 0.37 -21.46
CA PHE A 145 -8.07 0.97 -22.41
C PHE A 145 -8.33 2.46 -22.17
N GLN A 146 -7.82 3.02 -21.09
CA GLN A 146 -7.98 4.44 -20.77
C GLN A 146 -6.95 5.34 -21.46
N VAL A 147 -7.36 6.57 -21.76
CA VAL A 147 -6.47 7.72 -21.86
C VAL A 147 -6.45 8.42 -20.50
N TYR A 148 -5.26 8.68 -19.96
CA TYR A 148 -5.10 9.53 -18.78
C TYR A 148 -5.20 11.00 -19.20
N VAL A 149 -5.96 11.79 -18.45
CA VAL A 149 -6.31 13.17 -18.79
C VAL A 149 -6.11 14.11 -17.60
N ASN A 150 -6.13 15.43 -17.83
CA ASN A 150 -6.17 16.47 -16.80
C ASN A 150 -7.49 17.25 -16.90
N GLU A 151 -8.61 16.54 -16.72
CA GLU A 151 -9.97 17.07 -16.87
C GLU A 151 -10.74 16.98 -15.55
N PRO A 152 -11.61 17.97 -15.22
CA PRO A 152 -12.34 18.01 -13.96
C PRO A 152 -13.39 16.90 -13.82
N SER A 153 -13.74 16.19 -14.91
CA SER A 153 -14.57 14.99 -14.85
C SER A 153 -13.84 13.77 -14.28
N ASN A 154 -12.51 13.77 -14.31
CA ASN A 154 -11.68 12.60 -14.01
C ASN A 154 -10.76 12.82 -12.80
N LEU A 155 -10.31 14.05 -12.54
CA LEU A 155 -9.50 14.40 -11.36
C LEU A 155 -10.04 15.67 -10.70
N TYR A 156 -10.57 15.53 -9.49
CA TYR A 156 -11.13 16.64 -8.73
C TYR A 156 -11.08 16.39 -7.23
N ALA A 157 -10.98 17.46 -6.44
CA ALA A 157 -11.21 17.39 -5.00
C ALA A 157 -12.59 17.93 -4.67
N ARG A 158 -13.33 17.24 -3.80
CA ARG A 158 -14.63 17.67 -3.30
C ARG A 158 -14.88 17.13 -1.91
N GLY A 159 -15.33 18.01 -1.00
CA GLY A 159 -15.70 17.60 0.35
C GLY A 159 -14.53 16.97 1.13
N GLY A 160 -13.31 17.48 0.95
CA GLY A 160 -12.12 16.96 1.63
C GLY A 160 -11.55 15.67 1.04
N HIS A 161 -12.00 15.23 -0.13
CA HIS A 161 -11.51 14.01 -0.76
C HIS A 161 -11.07 14.28 -2.19
N PHE A 162 -10.08 13.55 -2.66
CA PHE A 162 -9.64 13.54 -4.04
C PHE A 162 -10.23 12.34 -4.80
N TYR A 163 -10.72 12.59 -6.00
CA TYR A 163 -11.41 11.62 -6.84
C TYR A 163 -10.61 11.37 -8.10
N LEU A 164 -10.32 10.09 -8.36
CA LEU A 164 -9.85 9.59 -9.64
C LEU A 164 -10.99 8.78 -10.26
N LYS A 165 -11.73 9.41 -11.18
CA LYS A 165 -12.96 8.85 -11.73
C LYS A 165 -12.78 8.47 -13.21
N PRO A 166 -12.98 7.20 -13.58
CA PRO A 166 -13.08 6.81 -14.98
C PRO A 166 -14.44 7.25 -15.57
N THR A 167 -14.43 7.68 -16.83
CA THR A 167 -15.63 8.08 -17.59
C THR A 167 -15.53 7.58 -19.02
N LEU A 168 -16.64 7.45 -19.74
CA LEU A 168 -16.56 7.16 -21.17
C LEU A 168 -15.90 8.35 -21.89
N THR A 169 -15.12 8.05 -22.93
CA THR A 169 -14.62 9.10 -23.83
C THR A 169 -15.77 9.80 -24.55
N THR A 170 -16.86 9.09 -24.84
CA THR A 170 -18.08 9.64 -25.45
C THR A 170 -18.98 10.44 -24.50
N ASP A 171 -18.65 10.52 -23.21
CA ASP A 171 -19.28 11.51 -22.31
C ASP A 171 -18.74 12.93 -22.59
N ASP A 172 -17.61 13.03 -23.30
CA ASP A 172 -17.04 14.28 -23.75
C ASP A 172 -17.68 14.72 -25.07
N PRO A 173 -18.21 15.95 -25.18
CA PRO A 173 -18.88 16.40 -26.41
C PRO A 173 -17.95 16.47 -27.63
N ARG A 174 -16.63 16.36 -27.44
CA ARG A 174 -15.66 16.22 -28.55
C ARG A 174 -15.71 14.85 -29.22
N TYR A 175 -16.35 13.84 -28.62
CA TYR A 175 -16.37 12.47 -29.14
C TYR A 175 -17.79 11.89 -29.14
N ASP A 176 -18.15 11.30 -30.27
CA ASP A 176 -19.30 10.41 -30.42
C ASP A 176 -18.79 9.05 -30.91
N ASP A 177 -19.70 8.08 -31.08
CA ASP A 177 -19.35 6.75 -31.59
C ASP A 177 -18.57 6.83 -32.92
N ASN A 178 -19.01 7.71 -33.84
CA ASN A 178 -18.36 7.86 -35.14
C ASN A 178 -16.90 8.37 -35.02
N ARG A 179 -16.64 9.38 -34.18
CA ARG A 179 -15.28 9.85 -33.90
C ARG A 179 -14.44 8.81 -33.17
N LEU A 180 -15.05 7.99 -32.32
CA LEU A 180 -14.32 6.94 -31.62
C LEU A 180 -13.80 5.86 -32.60
N TYR A 181 -14.58 5.48 -33.61
CA TYR A 181 -14.22 4.47 -34.61
C TYR A 181 -13.39 5.00 -35.80
N HIS A 182 -13.51 6.28 -36.12
CA HIS A 182 -12.97 6.83 -37.37
C HIS A 182 -12.18 8.12 -37.19
N GLY A 183 -12.08 8.64 -35.98
CA GLY A 183 -11.45 9.91 -35.68
C GLY A 183 -10.00 9.80 -35.26
N GLN A 184 -9.48 10.97 -34.86
CA GLN A 184 -8.17 11.14 -34.25
C GLN A 184 -8.37 11.74 -32.86
N MET A 185 -7.60 11.25 -31.90
CA MET A 185 -7.46 11.78 -30.55
C MET A 185 -6.14 12.53 -30.44
N LYS A 186 -6.23 13.85 -30.30
CA LYS A 186 -5.09 14.69 -29.93
C LYS A 186 -5.11 14.85 -28.42
N VAL A 187 -4.23 14.13 -27.72
CA VAL A 187 -4.31 14.00 -26.25
C VAL A 187 -4.06 15.33 -25.54
N THR A 188 -3.32 16.26 -26.15
CA THR A 188 -3.11 17.61 -25.60
C THR A 188 -4.41 18.36 -25.35
N ASP A 189 -5.49 18.04 -26.07
CA ASP A 189 -6.79 18.64 -25.88
C ASP A 189 -7.36 18.33 -24.48
N PHE A 190 -6.88 17.28 -23.82
CA PHE A 190 -7.27 16.85 -22.48
C PHE A 190 -6.28 17.23 -21.37
N CYS A 191 -5.17 17.91 -21.71
CA CYS A 191 -4.08 18.15 -20.76
C CYS A 191 -4.22 19.46 -19.95
N GLY A 192 -5.38 20.11 -20.00
CA GLY A 192 -5.61 21.38 -19.29
C GLY A 192 -4.67 22.51 -19.74
N GLY A 193 -4.31 22.51 -21.03
CA GLY A 193 -3.34 23.45 -21.62
C GLY A 193 -1.87 23.06 -21.45
N GLY A 194 -1.57 21.97 -20.74
CA GLY A 194 -0.23 21.39 -20.63
C GLY A 194 0.17 20.51 -21.83
N PRO A 195 1.44 20.07 -21.88
CA PRO A 195 1.88 19.11 -22.89
C PRO A 195 1.36 17.69 -22.59
N CYS A 196 1.37 16.84 -23.61
CA CYS A 196 1.29 15.39 -23.44
C CYS A 196 2.52 14.89 -22.66
N THR A 197 2.32 13.93 -21.75
CA THR A 197 3.36 13.46 -20.82
C THR A 197 4.14 12.26 -21.32
N GLN A 198 3.56 11.45 -22.21
CA GLN A 198 4.18 10.23 -22.73
C GLN A 198 3.73 9.95 -24.17
N SER A 199 4.68 9.91 -25.11
CA SER A 199 4.43 9.70 -26.54
C SER A 199 4.56 8.24 -26.99
N ALA A 200 5.03 7.35 -26.14
CA ALA A 200 5.13 5.93 -26.44
C ALA A 200 3.78 5.35 -26.90
N ASN A 201 3.82 4.42 -27.87
CA ASN A 201 2.65 3.78 -28.49
C ASN A 201 1.50 4.75 -28.80
N TRP A 202 1.79 5.82 -29.55
CA TRP A 202 0.79 6.82 -29.96
C TRP A 202 0.13 7.55 -28.77
N GLY A 203 0.85 7.68 -27.65
CA GLY A 203 0.31 8.24 -26.41
C GLY A 203 -0.04 9.74 -26.48
N CYS A 204 0.45 10.49 -27.47
CA CYS A 204 0.09 11.91 -27.63
C CYS A 204 -0.91 12.19 -28.74
N ASP A 205 -0.89 11.36 -29.79
CA ASP A 205 -1.76 11.48 -30.96
C ASP A 205 -2.10 10.08 -31.43
N ARG A 206 -3.38 9.72 -31.34
CA ARG A 206 -3.87 8.38 -31.69
C ARG A 206 -4.92 8.49 -32.78
N THR A 207 -4.83 7.64 -33.79
CA THR A 207 -5.84 7.54 -34.85
C THR A 207 -6.51 6.18 -34.75
N ALA A 208 -7.84 6.15 -34.85
CA ALA A 208 -8.57 4.88 -34.92
C ALA A 208 -8.18 4.14 -36.21
N VAL A 209 -7.76 2.88 -36.09
CA VAL A 209 -7.27 2.07 -37.22
C VAL A 209 -7.79 0.64 -37.09
N ASN A 210 -7.89 -0.06 -38.22
CA ASN A 210 -8.16 -1.51 -38.29
C ASN A 210 -9.47 -1.96 -37.58
N GLY A 211 -10.49 -1.09 -37.57
CA GLY A 211 -11.76 -1.37 -36.88
C GLY A 211 -11.65 -1.39 -35.36
N ASN A 212 -10.51 -0.94 -34.81
CA ASN A 212 -10.37 -0.65 -33.39
C ASN A 212 -10.81 0.80 -33.10
N VAL A 213 -11.14 1.07 -31.85
CA VAL A 213 -11.56 2.39 -31.39
C VAL A 213 -10.37 3.18 -30.82
N LEU A 214 -10.49 4.51 -30.77
CA LEU A 214 -9.69 5.32 -29.84
C LEU A 214 -9.94 4.85 -28.40
N ASN A 215 -9.03 5.15 -27.46
CA ASN A 215 -9.19 4.79 -26.05
C ASN A 215 -10.62 5.11 -25.55
N PRO A 216 -11.44 4.08 -25.25
CA PRO A 216 -12.87 4.29 -24.99
C PRO A 216 -13.17 4.93 -23.64
N ILE A 217 -12.17 5.01 -22.76
CA ILE A 217 -12.29 5.52 -21.39
C ILE A 217 -11.33 6.69 -21.18
N LYS A 218 -11.77 7.73 -20.46
CA LYS A 218 -10.90 8.73 -19.83
C LYS A 218 -10.72 8.38 -18.36
N SER A 219 -9.53 8.56 -17.81
CA SER A 219 -9.26 8.34 -16.38
C SER A 219 -8.16 9.25 -15.84
N GLY A 220 -7.84 9.14 -14.55
CA GLY A 220 -6.81 9.92 -13.88
C GLY A 220 -5.64 9.08 -13.40
N LYS A 221 -4.43 9.65 -13.52
CA LYS A 221 -3.19 9.17 -12.89
C LYS A 221 -2.38 10.36 -12.41
N VAL A 222 -1.93 10.32 -11.17
CA VAL A 222 -1.07 11.36 -10.57
C VAL A 222 0.14 10.74 -9.91
N THR A 223 1.27 11.44 -9.99
CA THR A 223 2.51 11.10 -9.31
C THR A 223 2.93 12.25 -8.41
N THR A 224 3.26 12.01 -7.15
CA THR A 224 3.73 13.07 -6.25
C THR A 224 5.02 13.70 -6.76
N ASN A 225 5.17 15.02 -6.59
CA ASN A 225 6.48 15.66 -6.79
C ASN A 225 7.46 15.29 -5.66
N ALA A 226 6.94 15.11 -4.45
CA ALA A 226 7.69 14.54 -3.34
C ALA A 226 8.11 13.09 -3.62
N ALA A 227 9.23 12.71 -3.03
CA ALA A 227 9.76 11.35 -3.06
C ALA A 227 10.30 11.01 -1.66
N ILE A 228 10.19 9.76 -1.27
CA ILE A 228 10.66 9.25 0.02
C ILE A 228 11.59 8.06 -0.19
N ARG A 229 12.59 7.94 0.69
CA ARG A 229 13.40 6.73 0.84
C ARG A 229 13.41 6.38 2.32
N TYR A 230 12.88 5.20 2.63
CA TYR A 230 12.67 4.69 3.99
C TYR A 230 11.71 5.55 4.83
N GLY A 231 11.02 4.90 5.75
CA GLY A 231 9.96 5.46 6.58
C GLY A 231 8.59 4.86 6.24
N THR A 232 7.56 5.70 6.26
CA THR A 232 6.17 5.27 6.10
C THR A 232 5.49 6.03 4.98
N VAL A 233 4.72 5.32 4.17
CA VAL A 233 3.73 5.91 3.25
C VAL A 233 2.37 5.42 3.66
N THR A 234 1.43 6.33 3.91
CA THR A 234 0.06 6.01 4.28
C THR A 234 -0.90 6.68 3.32
N VAL A 235 -1.83 5.89 2.78
CA VAL A 235 -2.90 6.36 1.91
C VAL A 235 -4.21 5.86 2.49
N ARG A 236 -5.10 6.77 2.89
CA ARG A 236 -6.47 6.41 3.26
C ARG A 236 -7.37 6.60 2.06
N ALA A 237 -7.90 5.52 1.52
CA ALA A 237 -8.69 5.54 0.30
C ALA A 237 -9.82 4.51 0.32
N ARG A 238 -10.87 4.77 -0.47
CA ARG A 238 -11.85 3.79 -0.90
C ARG A 238 -11.57 3.46 -2.35
N ILE A 239 -11.38 2.18 -2.65
CA ILE A 239 -11.20 1.73 -4.03
C ILE A 239 -12.53 1.79 -4.81
N PRO A 240 -12.47 1.81 -6.16
CA PRO A 240 -13.65 1.68 -6.99
C PRO A 240 -14.41 0.36 -6.77
N GLU A 241 -15.67 0.37 -7.16
CA GLU A 241 -16.45 -0.81 -7.51
C GLU A 241 -16.92 -0.66 -8.96
N GLY A 242 -16.79 -1.71 -9.74
CA GLY A 242 -17.22 -1.73 -11.13
C GLY A 242 -16.36 -2.66 -11.96
N ASP A 243 -16.98 -3.33 -12.92
CA ASP A 243 -16.29 -4.28 -13.76
C ASP A 243 -15.16 -3.61 -14.55
N TRP A 244 -14.04 -4.33 -14.65
CA TRP A 244 -12.86 -3.96 -15.43
C TRP A 244 -12.10 -2.74 -14.91
N LEU A 245 -12.43 -2.22 -13.73
CA LEU A 245 -11.66 -1.17 -13.07
C LEU A 245 -10.46 -1.75 -12.32
N TRP A 246 -9.31 -1.11 -12.51
CA TRP A 246 -8.01 -1.48 -11.96
C TRP A 246 -7.38 -0.28 -11.24
N PRO A 247 -7.77 0.00 -9.98
CA PRO A 247 -7.09 1.00 -9.15
C PRO A 247 -5.69 0.52 -8.76
N ALA A 248 -4.78 1.49 -8.57
CA ALA A 248 -3.48 1.22 -7.98
C ALA A 248 -3.02 2.35 -7.06
N ILE A 249 -2.41 1.96 -5.94
CA ILE A 249 -1.59 2.79 -5.03
C ILE A 249 -0.21 2.17 -5.03
N TRP A 250 0.75 2.85 -5.66
CA TRP A 250 2.04 2.25 -5.98
C TRP A 250 3.13 3.31 -6.08
N MET A 251 4.37 2.89 -6.25
CA MET A 251 5.50 3.79 -6.25
C MET A 251 6.55 3.38 -7.28
N LEU A 252 7.12 4.37 -7.96
CA LEU A 252 8.26 4.22 -8.87
C LEU A 252 9.46 5.04 -8.40
N PRO A 253 10.70 4.62 -8.75
CA PRO A 253 11.90 5.36 -8.42
C PRO A 253 11.91 6.73 -9.11
N ARG A 254 12.29 7.77 -8.38
CA ARG A 254 12.41 9.13 -8.95
C ARG A 254 13.50 9.21 -10.01
N ASP A 255 14.63 8.57 -9.75
CA ASP A 255 15.89 8.82 -10.48
C ASP A 255 16.33 7.65 -11.38
N TRP A 256 15.60 6.53 -11.40
CA TRP A 256 15.90 5.34 -12.23
C TRP A 256 17.37 4.89 -12.19
N LYS A 257 18.02 4.99 -11.03
CA LYS A 257 19.48 4.83 -10.83
C LYS A 257 20.06 3.58 -11.48
N TYR A 258 19.33 2.46 -11.45
CA TYR A 258 19.82 1.19 -11.94
C TYR A 258 19.46 0.94 -13.41
N GLY A 259 18.62 1.76 -14.03
CA GLY A 259 18.09 1.60 -15.39
C GLY A 259 16.55 1.53 -15.41
N GLY A 260 15.98 1.19 -16.57
CA GLY A 260 14.52 1.07 -16.74
C GLY A 260 13.89 -0.05 -15.91
N TRP A 261 12.56 -0.11 -15.88
CA TRP A 261 11.80 -1.14 -15.17
C TRP A 261 12.17 -2.57 -15.65
N PRO A 262 12.19 -3.59 -14.76
CA PRO A 262 12.00 -3.54 -13.31
C PRO A 262 13.32 -3.31 -12.54
N ARG A 263 14.39 -2.92 -13.24
CA ARG A 263 15.75 -2.86 -12.70
C ARG A 263 15.92 -1.82 -11.60
N SER A 264 15.16 -0.74 -11.64
CA SER A 264 15.14 0.27 -10.57
C SER A 264 14.02 0.07 -9.54
N GLY A 265 13.31 -1.06 -9.59
CA GLY A 265 12.26 -1.40 -8.64
C GLY A 265 10.89 -0.76 -8.92
N GLU A 266 9.87 -1.36 -8.35
CA GLU A 266 8.47 -0.88 -8.26
C GLU A 266 7.89 -1.42 -6.95
N ILE A 267 7.11 -0.59 -6.24
CA ILE A 267 6.46 -0.98 -4.98
C ILE A 267 4.97 -0.74 -5.12
N ASP A 268 4.19 -1.81 -5.25
CA ASP A 268 2.73 -1.76 -5.30
C ASP A 268 2.18 -2.00 -3.90
N LEU A 269 1.67 -0.93 -3.27
CA LEU A 269 1.04 -1.02 -1.94
C LEU A 269 -0.33 -1.69 -2.06
N MET A 270 -1.06 -1.37 -3.14
CA MET A 270 -2.35 -1.97 -3.44
C MET A 270 -2.62 -1.93 -4.94
N GLU A 271 -2.97 -3.08 -5.48
CA GLU A 271 -3.73 -3.23 -6.73
C GLU A 271 -4.98 -4.07 -6.44
N ALA A 272 -6.04 -3.84 -7.21
CA ALA A 272 -7.28 -4.60 -7.07
C ALA A 272 -8.00 -4.76 -8.40
N ARG A 273 -8.79 -5.83 -8.52
CA ARG A 273 -9.77 -5.99 -9.61
C ARG A 273 -11.15 -5.68 -9.05
N CYS A 274 -11.77 -4.59 -9.47
CA CYS A 274 -13.00 -4.12 -8.83
C CYS A 274 -14.28 -4.81 -9.33
N ASN A 275 -14.18 -5.94 -10.03
CA ASN A 275 -15.32 -6.77 -10.38
C ASN A 275 -15.99 -7.27 -9.10
N SER A 276 -17.32 -7.09 -8.97
CA SER A 276 -18.06 -7.55 -7.79
C SER A 276 -18.02 -9.09 -7.64
N TYR A 277 -17.80 -9.79 -8.75
CA TYR A 277 -17.53 -11.23 -8.79
C TYR A 277 -16.48 -11.51 -9.86
N MET A 278 -15.31 -11.95 -9.42
CA MET A 278 -14.32 -12.62 -10.25
C MET A 278 -13.85 -13.86 -9.50
N LYS A 279 -13.86 -15.02 -10.16
CA LYS A 279 -13.42 -16.28 -9.58
C LYS A 279 -12.46 -17.01 -10.51
N CYS A 280 -11.22 -17.17 -10.08
CA CYS A 280 -10.22 -17.98 -10.77
C CYS A 280 -10.01 -19.26 -9.96
N GLY A 281 -10.34 -20.42 -10.56
CA GLY A 281 -10.34 -21.68 -9.82
C GLY A 281 -11.31 -21.67 -8.64
N SER A 282 -10.81 -21.82 -7.41
CA SER A 282 -11.62 -21.83 -6.18
C SER A 282 -11.77 -20.47 -5.51
N ASN A 283 -10.94 -19.48 -5.86
CA ASN A 283 -10.77 -18.25 -5.09
C ASN A 283 -11.54 -17.09 -5.71
N LEU A 284 -12.15 -16.25 -4.86
CA LEU A 284 -12.68 -14.97 -5.28
C LEU A 284 -11.53 -13.98 -5.31
N GLU A 285 -11.32 -13.35 -6.47
CA GLU A 285 -10.17 -12.48 -6.75
C GLU A 285 -10.66 -11.11 -7.30
N GLY A 286 -11.93 -10.80 -7.06
CA GLY A 286 -12.57 -9.53 -7.41
C GLY A 286 -12.36 -8.47 -6.33
N VAL A 287 -13.37 -7.62 -6.12
CA VAL A 287 -13.31 -6.48 -5.20
C VAL A 287 -13.15 -6.88 -3.72
N GLN A 288 -13.27 -8.18 -3.42
CA GLN A 288 -13.03 -8.79 -2.10
C GLN A 288 -11.54 -8.98 -1.78
N GLU A 289 -10.68 -8.87 -2.79
CA GLU A 289 -9.24 -9.11 -2.68
C GLU A 289 -8.45 -7.88 -3.12
N VAL A 290 -7.35 -7.62 -2.43
CA VAL A 290 -6.33 -6.65 -2.82
C VAL A 290 -4.99 -7.37 -2.87
N ALA A 291 -4.08 -6.89 -3.71
CA ALA A 291 -2.73 -7.42 -3.87
C ALA A 291 -1.67 -6.36 -3.60
N SER A 292 -0.50 -6.79 -3.12
CA SER A 292 0.71 -5.98 -3.01
C SER A 292 1.88 -6.74 -3.61
N THR A 293 2.70 -6.03 -4.37
CA THR A 293 3.78 -6.63 -5.15
C THR A 293 5.02 -5.75 -5.12
N LEU A 294 6.20 -6.35 -5.10
CA LEU A 294 7.45 -5.66 -5.44
C LEU A 294 7.96 -6.20 -6.77
N HIS A 295 8.22 -5.34 -7.76
CA HIS A 295 8.85 -5.76 -9.01
C HIS A 295 10.35 -5.45 -8.97
N TRP A 296 11.15 -6.45 -9.28
CA TRP A 296 12.61 -6.34 -9.27
C TRP A 296 13.23 -7.43 -10.15
N GLY A 297 14.27 -7.05 -10.88
CA GLY A 297 15.01 -7.97 -11.75
C GLY A 297 15.90 -7.20 -12.73
N PRO A 298 16.87 -7.84 -13.39
CA PRO A 298 17.75 -7.17 -14.34
C PRO A 298 17.03 -6.67 -15.61
N ASP A 299 15.87 -7.24 -15.93
CA ASP A 299 15.02 -6.90 -17.07
C ASP A 299 13.61 -7.49 -16.89
N ALA A 300 12.69 -7.15 -17.80
CA ALA A 300 11.28 -7.58 -17.75
C ALA A 300 11.11 -9.11 -17.78
N GLY A 301 11.92 -9.85 -18.53
CA GLY A 301 11.85 -11.31 -18.63
C GLY A 301 12.39 -12.02 -17.39
N GLN A 302 13.18 -11.32 -16.59
CA GLN A 302 13.75 -11.82 -15.33
C GLN A 302 13.15 -11.14 -14.10
N ASN A 303 11.96 -10.54 -14.23
CA ASN A 303 11.24 -10.00 -13.09
C ASN A 303 10.93 -11.11 -12.06
N ARG A 304 11.19 -10.85 -10.78
CA ARG A 304 11.01 -11.77 -9.66
C ARG A 304 9.84 -11.41 -8.76
N PHE A 305 8.88 -10.65 -9.27
CA PHE A 305 7.68 -10.23 -8.54
C PHE A 305 6.95 -11.36 -7.79
N TYR A 306 6.90 -12.56 -8.37
CA TYR A 306 6.29 -13.76 -7.76
C TYR A 306 6.96 -14.20 -6.43
N LYS A 307 8.18 -13.73 -6.13
CA LYS A 307 8.85 -13.95 -4.83
C LYS A 307 8.43 -12.94 -3.77
N THR A 308 7.80 -11.86 -4.19
CA THR A 308 7.50 -10.66 -3.39
C THR A 308 6.09 -10.16 -3.71
N HIS A 309 5.14 -11.09 -3.69
CA HIS A 309 3.74 -10.86 -3.96
C HIS A 309 2.91 -11.41 -2.80
N GLY A 310 1.86 -10.68 -2.42
CA GLY A 310 0.91 -11.08 -1.39
C GLY A 310 -0.48 -10.57 -1.72
N GLU A 311 -1.48 -11.37 -1.36
CA GLU A 311 -2.90 -11.09 -1.55
C GLU A 311 -3.58 -11.09 -0.18
N LEU A 312 -4.60 -10.25 -0.02
CA LEU A 312 -5.40 -10.19 1.20
C LEU A 312 -6.89 -10.15 0.87
N ASP A 313 -7.55 -11.27 1.14
CA ASP A 313 -9.01 -11.36 1.13
C ASP A 313 -9.61 -10.60 2.33
N LYS A 314 -10.70 -9.89 2.09
CA LYS A 314 -11.37 -9.10 3.12
C LYS A 314 -12.01 -9.97 4.21
N GLY A 315 -12.44 -11.18 3.87
CA GLY A 315 -13.13 -12.16 4.72
C GLY A 315 -14.65 -12.00 4.67
N SER A 316 -15.13 -10.75 4.80
CA SER A 316 -16.55 -10.42 4.69
C SER A 316 -16.75 -9.01 4.11
N GLY A 317 -17.65 -8.89 3.14
CA GLY A 317 -17.88 -7.66 2.38
C GLY A 317 -16.78 -7.38 1.36
N ASP A 318 -16.81 -6.16 0.81
CA ASP A 318 -15.95 -5.76 -0.30
C ASP A 318 -15.00 -4.64 0.12
N TRP A 319 -13.77 -4.60 -0.40
CA TRP A 319 -12.84 -3.50 -0.11
C TRP A 319 -13.36 -2.13 -0.62
N ALA A 320 -14.36 -2.12 -1.50
CA ALA A 320 -15.02 -0.91 -1.97
C ALA A 320 -16.10 -0.35 -1.01
N ASP A 321 -16.46 -1.06 0.06
CA ASP A 321 -17.55 -0.65 0.97
C ASP A 321 -17.23 0.61 1.81
N GLY A 322 -15.94 0.93 1.98
CA GLY A 322 -15.53 2.05 2.83
C GLY A 322 -14.09 2.47 2.59
N PHE A 323 -13.66 3.45 3.39
CA PHE A 323 -12.27 3.86 3.41
C PHE A 323 -11.43 2.86 4.19
N HIS A 324 -10.28 2.52 3.61
CA HIS A 324 -9.27 1.64 4.16
C HIS A 324 -7.92 2.36 4.19
N THR A 325 -7.07 1.97 5.13
CA THR A 325 -5.73 2.56 5.29
C THR A 325 -4.69 1.61 4.72
N TYR A 326 -4.10 1.98 3.59
CA TYR A 326 -2.99 1.29 2.94
C TYR A 326 -1.68 1.89 3.44
N LYS A 327 -0.86 1.09 4.12
CA LYS A 327 0.37 1.57 4.76
C LYS A 327 1.57 0.73 4.35
N LEU A 328 2.60 1.40 3.84
CA LEU A 328 3.96 0.89 3.64
C LEU A 328 4.82 1.29 4.84
N GLU A 329 5.54 0.33 5.40
CA GLU A 329 6.67 0.52 6.31
C GLU A 329 7.91 -0.02 5.61
N TRP A 330 8.94 0.80 5.48
CA TRP A 330 10.07 0.47 4.63
C TRP A 330 11.36 1.01 5.24
N ASP A 331 12.36 0.16 5.38
CA ASP A 331 13.72 0.54 5.71
C ASP A 331 14.74 -0.34 4.95
N ALA A 332 16.02 -0.18 5.26
CA ALA A 332 17.10 -0.94 4.61
C ALA A 332 17.12 -2.44 4.99
N ASN A 333 16.25 -2.89 5.89
CA ASN A 333 16.17 -4.25 6.39
C ASN A 333 14.87 -4.94 5.98
N HIS A 334 13.77 -4.21 5.73
CA HIS A 334 12.52 -4.81 5.31
C HIS A 334 11.56 -3.84 4.60
N ILE A 335 10.60 -4.43 3.89
CA ILE A 335 9.40 -3.76 3.40
C ILE A 335 8.19 -4.52 3.95
N ARG A 336 7.26 -3.81 4.56
CA ARG A 336 5.99 -4.34 5.06
C ARG A 336 4.85 -3.49 4.52
N VAL A 337 3.84 -4.13 3.99
CA VAL A 337 2.60 -3.49 3.53
C VAL A 337 1.44 -4.04 4.34
N THR A 338 0.56 -3.14 4.76
CA THR A 338 -0.65 -3.46 5.54
C THR A 338 -1.87 -2.73 4.98
N VAL A 339 -3.05 -3.35 5.14
CA VAL A 339 -4.36 -2.73 4.92
C VAL A 339 -5.15 -2.83 6.22
N ASP A 340 -5.54 -1.69 6.80
CA ASP A 340 -6.16 -1.61 8.13
C ASP A 340 -5.38 -2.36 9.22
N GLY A 341 -4.04 -2.27 9.17
CA GLY A 341 -3.14 -2.97 10.09
C GLY A 341 -2.97 -4.47 9.84
N ARG A 342 -3.78 -5.08 8.95
CA ARG A 342 -3.60 -6.47 8.51
C ARG A 342 -2.49 -6.52 7.47
N GLN A 343 -1.49 -7.36 7.69
CA GLN A 343 -0.36 -7.52 6.78
C GLN A 343 -0.77 -8.22 5.49
N ILE A 344 -0.47 -7.60 4.35
CA ILE A 344 -0.59 -8.20 3.01
C ILE A 344 0.75 -8.73 2.52
N LEU A 345 1.84 -7.99 2.77
CA LEU A 345 3.18 -8.33 2.30
C LEU A 345 4.21 -8.01 3.38
N TYR A 346 5.19 -8.91 3.54
CA TYR A 346 6.38 -8.66 4.34
C TYR A 346 7.60 -9.30 3.66
N VAL A 347 8.60 -8.49 3.36
CA VAL A 347 9.84 -8.91 2.69
C VAL A 347 11.02 -8.43 3.51
N SER A 348 11.72 -9.36 4.15
CA SER A 348 13.05 -9.08 4.72
C SER A 348 14.06 -8.89 3.59
N THR A 349 14.91 -7.89 3.71
CA THR A 349 16.03 -7.66 2.81
C THR A 349 16.94 -8.90 2.81
N PRO A 350 17.19 -9.54 1.66
CA PRO A 350 17.98 -10.76 1.63
C PRO A 350 19.42 -10.52 2.09
N GLY A 351 19.94 -11.43 2.92
CA GLY A 351 21.30 -11.33 3.45
C GLY A 351 22.39 -11.27 2.37
N ASN A 352 22.16 -11.92 1.22
CA ASN A 352 23.04 -11.91 0.04
C ASN A 352 22.55 -10.98 -1.08
N SER A 353 21.77 -9.94 -0.75
CA SER A 353 21.09 -9.00 -1.66
C SER A 353 19.98 -9.60 -2.53
N TYR A 354 19.11 -8.73 -3.07
CA TYR A 354 18.14 -9.14 -4.07
C TYR A 354 18.80 -9.82 -5.29
N TRP A 355 20.00 -9.40 -5.70
CA TRP A 355 20.70 -10.06 -6.82
C TRP A 355 20.96 -11.54 -6.56
N GLY A 356 21.52 -11.84 -5.38
CA GLY A 356 21.78 -13.20 -4.95
C GLY A 356 20.51 -14.00 -4.71
N TRP A 357 19.48 -13.39 -4.11
CA TRP A 357 18.19 -14.04 -3.85
C TRP A 357 17.39 -14.35 -5.12
N GLY A 358 17.50 -13.48 -6.13
CA GLY A 358 16.89 -13.69 -7.45
C GLY A 358 17.55 -14.79 -8.28
N GLY A 359 18.75 -15.22 -7.88
CA GLY A 359 19.53 -16.25 -8.56
C GLY A 359 20.00 -15.81 -9.94
N PHE A 360 20.29 -14.52 -10.12
CA PHE A 360 20.66 -13.97 -11.42
C PHE A 360 22.13 -14.24 -11.76
N GLY A 361 22.40 -14.44 -13.05
CA GLY A 361 23.74 -14.55 -13.61
C GLY A 361 24.16 -13.30 -14.37
N GLY A 362 25.45 -13.18 -14.67
CA GLY A 362 26.00 -12.08 -15.47
C GLY A 362 26.34 -10.83 -14.64
N SER A 363 26.24 -9.66 -15.29
CA SER A 363 26.60 -8.38 -14.67
C SER A 363 25.49 -7.91 -13.73
N ASN A 364 25.83 -7.72 -12.45
CA ASN A 364 24.89 -7.24 -11.44
C ASN A 364 24.67 -5.72 -11.59
N PRO A 365 23.47 -5.25 -11.99
CA PRO A 365 23.17 -3.82 -12.11
C PRO A 365 23.14 -3.11 -10.75
N TRP A 366 23.03 -3.86 -9.66
CA TRP A 366 22.94 -3.35 -8.28
C TRP A 366 24.28 -3.41 -7.54
N ALA A 367 25.39 -3.74 -8.23
CA ALA A 367 26.71 -3.87 -7.59
C ALA A 367 27.19 -2.58 -6.88
N GLY A 368 26.70 -1.40 -7.30
CA GLY A 368 26.97 -0.12 -6.65
C GLY A 368 25.92 0.33 -5.63
N GLY A 369 24.96 -0.53 -5.30
CA GLY A 369 23.88 -0.28 -4.33
C GLY A 369 24.07 -1.01 -3.01
N GLY A 370 23.11 -0.81 -2.10
CA GLY A 370 23.00 -1.60 -0.87
C GLY A 370 22.49 -3.03 -1.12
N ARG A 371 22.45 -3.85 -0.07
CA ARG A 371 21.83 -5.19 -0.13
C ARG A 371 20.33 -5.15 -0.47
N ASP A 372 19.70 -4.04 -0.15
CA ASP A 372 18.29 -3.71 -0.38
C ASP A 372 18.04 -3.09 -1.76
N ALA A 373 19.07 -2.86 -2.59
CA ALA A 373 18.87 -2.47 -3.99
C ALA A 373 18.02 -3.52 -4.73
N PRO A 374 17.01 -3.11 -5.53
CA PRO A 374 16.83 -1.75 -6.04
C PRO A 374 16.03 -0.79 -5.13
N PHE A 375 15.53 -1.25 -3.98
CA PHE A 375 14.71 -0.47 -3.04
C PHE A 375 15.54 0.36 -2.05
N ASP A 376 16.70 0.85 -2.49
CA ASP A 376 17.61 1.71 -1.72
C ASP A 376 17.64 3.16 -2.26
N GLN A 377 16.66 3.52 -3.10
CA GLN A 377 16.51 4.81 -3.78
C GLN A 377 15.25 5.58 -3.32
N TYR A 378 15.10 6.83 -3.75
CA TYR A 378 13.88 7.60 -3.52
C TYR A 378 12.77 7.18 -4.49
N PHE A 379 11.57 6.94 -3.95
CA PHE A 379 10.37 6.55 -4.71
C PHE A 379 9.28 7.63 -4.61
N GLN A 380 8.55 7.85 -5.69
CA GLN A 380 7.40 8.76 -5.77
C GLN A 380 6.10 7.96 -5.72
N LEU A 381 5.10 8.44 -5.00
CA LEU A 381 3.78 7.80 -4.92
C LEU A 381 2.98 8.09 -6.18
N ILE A 382 2.28 7.08 -6.66
CA ILE A 382 1.42 7.09 -7.83
C ILE A 382 0.04 6.59 -7.42
N LEU A 383 -0.98 7.32 -7.88
CA LEU A 383 -2.39 6.98 -7.69
C LEU A 383 -3.07 7.00 -9.05
N ASN A 384 -3.75 5.91 -9.44
CA ASN A 384 -4.51 5.87 -10.68
C ASN A 384 -5.70 4.90 -10.64
N VAL A 385 -6.56 5.04 -11.64
CA VAL A 385 -7.54 4.02 -12.02
C VAL A 385 -7.32 3.66 -13.48
N ALA A 386 -6.73 2.51 -13.75
CA ALA A 386 -6.67 1.90 -15.07
C ALA A 386 -7.97 1.14 -15.37
N VAL A 387 -8.21 0.79 -16.64
CA VAL A 387 -9.37 0.03 -17.08
C VAL A 387 -8.96 -1.03 -18.10
N GLY A 388 -9.43 -2.26 -17.88
CA GLY A 388 -9.17 -3.40 -18.76
C GLY A 388 -7.71 -3.81 -18.83
N GLY A 389 -7.25 -4.16 -20.03
CA GLY A 389 -5.89 -4.65 -20.26
C GLY A 389 -5.64 -6.08 -19.78
N GLN A 390 -4.39 -6.39 -19.47
CA GLN A 390 -3.94 -7.76 -19.17
C GLN A 390 -4.15 -8.19 -17.72
N TYR A 391 -4.53 -7.27 -16.83
CA TYR A 391 -4.70 -7.56 -15.41
C TYR A 391 -5.89 -8.49 -15.13
N PHE A 392 -6.86 -8.55 -16.04
CA PHE A 392 -8.05 -9.40 -15.94
C PHE A 392 -7.84 -10.73 -16.71
N PRO A 393 -7.56 -11.84 -16.00
CA PRO A 393 -7.18 -13.10 -16.64
C PRO A 393 -8.29 -13.72 -17.49
N GLN A 394 -7.91 -14.29 -18.64
CA GLN A 394 -8.84 -15.09 -19.43
C GLN A 394 -9.11 -16.43 -18.73
N GLY A 395 -10.35 -16.92 -18.81
CA GLY A 395 -10.74 -18.23 -18.27
C GLY A 395 -11.24 -18.22 -16.83
N CYS A 396 -11.24 -17.06 -16.16
CA CYS A 396 -11.93 -16.90 -14.88
C CYS A 396 -13.42 -16.66 -15.08
N ALA A 397 -14.20 -16.98 -14.04
CA ALA A 397 -15.63 -16.71 -14.02
C ALA A 397 -15.88 -15.27 -13.54
N TYR A 398 -16.75 -14.57 -14.25
CA TYR A 398 -17.14 -13.19 -13.96
C TYR A 398 -18.67 -13.10 -13.95
N ASN A 399 -19.24 -12.11 -13.25
CA ASN A 399 -20.68 -11.81 -13.39
C ASN A 399 -21.04 -11.46 -14.83
N HIS A 400 -20.21 -10.61 -15.45
CA HIS A 400 -20.27 -10.30 -16.88
C HIS A 400 -19.03 -10.89 -17.55
N PRO A 401 -19.15 -11.76 -18.57
CA PRO A 401 -17.99 -12.36 -19.23
C PRO A 401 -17.02 -11.29 -19.73
N ARG A 402 -15.70 -11.54 -19.57
CA ARG A 402 -14.66 -10.62 -20.04
C ARG A 402 -14.90 -10.25 -21.53
N PRO A 403 -15.10 -8.95 -21.86
CA PRO A 403 -15.51 -8.56 -23.20
C PRO A 403 -14.51 -8.90 -24.31
N TRP A 404 -13.21 -8.82 -24.01
CA TRP A 404 -12.11 -8.92 -24.97
C TRP A 404 -11.29 -10.21 -24.84
N HIS A 405 -10.56 -10.56 -25.90
CA HIS A 405 -9.67 -11.74 -25.92
C HIS A 405 -8.19 -11.37 -26.01
N ASP A 406 -7.33 -12.18 -25.41
CA ASP A 406 -5.88 -11.94 -25.46
C ASP A 406 -5.37 -12.11 -26.90
N GLY A 407 -4.55 -11.17 -27.34
CA GLY A 407 -3.99 -11.16 -28.70
C GLY A 407 -4.94 -10.63 -29.79
N SER A 408 -6.18 -10.27 -29.48
CA SER A 408 -7.05 -9.57 -30.44
C SER A 408 -6.48 -8.17 -30.74
N PRO A 409 -6.40 -7.73 -32.01
CA PRO A 409 -6.03 -6.36 -32.35
C PRO A 409 -7.16 -5.35 -32.11
N ARG A 410 -8.34 -5.82 -31.65
CA ARG A 410 -9.56 -5.02 -31.43
C ARG A 410 -10.01 -5.04 -29.97
N GLN A 411 -9.11 -5.27 -29.01
CA GLN A 411 -9.46 -5.39 -27.59
C GLN A 411 -10.24 -4.18 -27.05
N GLU A 412 -9.82 -2.96 -27.37
CA GLU A 412 -10.53 -1.74 -26.96
C GLU A 412 -11.93 -1.66 -27.58
N ALA A 413 -12.09 -2.08 -28.85
CA ALA A 413 -13.39 -2.11 -29.51
C ALA A 413 -14.30 -3.21 -28.96
N GLU A 414 -13.80 -4.41 -28.73
CA GLU A 414 -14.53 -5.53 -28.11
C GLU A 414 -15.04 -5.14 -26.71
N PHE A 415 -14.20 -4.44 -25.95
CA PHE A 415 -14.57 -3.85 -24.67
C PHE A 415 -15.70 -2.81 -24.80
N TYR A 416 -15.55 -1.87 -25.74
CA TYR A 416 -16.51 -0.79 -25.94
C TYR A 416 -17.86 -1.26 -26.49
N GLU A 417 -17.85 -2.22 -27.43
CA GLU A 417 -19.05 -2.78 -28.07
C GLU A 417 -19.95 -3.49 -27.06
N LYS A 418 -19.37 -4.05 -25.99
CA LYS A 418 -20.11 -4.68 -24.88
C LYS A 418 -20.38 -3.74 -23.71
N LYS A 419 -20.26 -2.42 -23.87
CA LYS A 419 -20.52 -1.44 -22.79
C LYS A 419 -21.88 -1.60 -22.12
N SER A 420 -22.91 -2.02 -22.85
CA SER A 420 -24.24 -2.29 -22.26
C SER A 420 -24.25 -3.44 -21.25
N GLU A 421 -23.26 -4.34 -21.29
CA GLU A 421 -23.15 -5.47 -20.36
C GLU A 421 -22.50 -5.06 -19.04
N TRP A 422 -21.51 -4.16 -19.06
CA TRP A 422 -20.70 -3.85 -17.88
C TRP A 422 -20.85 -2.42 -17.34
N LEU A 423 -21.25 -1.44 -18.16
CA LEU A 423 -21.29 -0.03 -17.75
C LEU A 423 -22.30 0.23 -16.62
N SER A 424 -23.36 -0.57 -16.57
CA SER A 424 -24.35 -0.51 -15.48
C SER A 424 -23.75 -0.78 -14.11
N THR A 425 -22.60 -1.45 -14.01
CA THR A 425 -21.87 -1.68 -12.75
C THR A 425 -21.12 -0.45 -12.24
N TRP A 426 -20.93 0.58 -13.09
CA TRP A 426 -20.22 1.81 -12.72
C TRP A 426 -21.20 2.83 -12.11
N HIS A 427 -21.48 2.67 -10.82
CA HIS A 427 -22.48 3.47 -10.12
C HIS A 427 -21.95 4.83 -9.63
N GLY A 428 -22.00 5.85 -10.48
CA GLY A 428 -21.72 7.24 -10.07
C GLY A 428 -20.30 7.41 -9.53
N GLU A 429 -20.15 7.75 -8.25
CA GLU A 429 -18.83 7.88 -7.60
C GLU A 429 -18.32 6.58 -6.97
N ARG A 430 -19.11 5.50 -6.96
CA ARG A 430 -18.60 4.18 -6.57
C ARG A 430 -17.53 3.68 -7.55
N ALA A 431 -17.61 4.06 -8.82
CA ALA A 431 -16.59 3.78 -9.84
C ALA A 431 -15.30 4.62 -9.70
N ALA A 432 -15.27 5.62 -8.81
CA ALA A 432 -14.07 6.41 -8.56
C ALA A 432 -13.23 5.80 -7.43
N MET A 433 -11.91 5.91 -7.55
CA MET A 433 -11.03 5.78 -6.39
C MET A 433 -11.08 7.10 -5.64
N VAL A 434 -11.40 7.05 -4.35
CA VAL A 434 -11.59 8.23 -3.52
C VAL A 434 -10.55 8.22 -2.41
N ILE A 435 -9.74 9.27 -2.35
CA ILE A 435 -8.63 9.39 -1.42
C ILE A 435 -8.97 10.47 -0.40
N ASP A 436 -8.89 10.12 0.88
CA ASP A 436 -9.09 11.03 2.00
C ASP A 436 -7.79 11.80 2.30
N TYR A 437 -6.69 11.07 2.50
CA TYR A 437 -5.38 11.70 2.62
C TYR A 437 -4.26 10.79 2.14
N VAL A 438 -3.12 11.43 1.87
CA VAL A 438 -1.81 10.77 1.71
C VAL A 438 -0.81 11.39 2.67
N GLU A 439 0.08 10.58 3.23
CA GLU A 439 1.16 11.02 4.10
C GLU A 439 2.43 10.20 3.85
N MET A 440 3.58 10.89 3.79
CA MET A 440 4.91 10.31 3.73
C MET A 440 5.73 10.83 4.90
N VAL A 441 6.18 9.93 5.76
CA VAL A 441 7.02 10.24 6.92
C VAL A 441 8.35 9.54 6.73
N GLN A 442 9.42 10.30 6.47
CA GLN A 442 10.75 9.74 6.31
C GLN A 442 11.42 9.55 7.67
N ALA A 443 12.09 8.42 7.83
CA ALA A 443 12.76 8.01 9.06
C ALA A 443 14.24 8.44 9.10
#